data_AF-A0A2T6ZYL8-F1
#
_entry.id   AF-A0A2T6ZYL8-F1
#
_cell.length_a   1.000
_cell.length_b   1.000
_cell.length_c   1.000
_cell.angle_alpha   90.00
_cell.angle_beta   90.00
_cell.angle_gamma   90.00
#
_symmetry.space_group_name_H-M   'P 1'
#
loop_
_entity.id
_entity.type
_entity.pdbx_description
1 polymer ?
#
loop_
_entity_poly.entity_id
_entity_poly.type
_entity_poly.pdbx_seq_one_letter_code
_entity_poly.pdbx_strand_id
1 'polypeptide(L)'
;MTGLFEAPVLIPPTTTSYLYIVETTNPSHEYHYSRRFLSTNHLIRGYYYQRQEACHAAARIIRQAFDIAIQNGKTDESHFYGPYNILLSYLFPLGEKYVVVPQCKKPTELKSADFTTTFVVNHKHHPAFFAEIKSSESLQCAGSCEQADLQMRERFGHLFEDVEISTLYGASAMGTKICMYKLDRASRRLSPTLIPRNPNFIINTAPINRWDLDIMTPEGEEEFCKVVQEIKKMSCRL
;
A
#
# COMPACT_ATOMS: atom_id res chain seq x y z
N MET A 1 -19.42 -13.95 -3.54
CA MET A 1 -17.98 -13.94 -3.86
C MET A 1 -17.29 -13.23 -2.72
N THR A 2 -16.62 -14.02 -1.89
CA THR A 2 -16.03 -13.67 -0.59
C THR A 2 -14.53 -13.49 -0.76
N GLY A 3 -14.05 -12.26 -0.58
CA GLY A 3 -12.63 -11.93 -0.55
C GLY A 3 -12.48 -10.44 -0.29
N LEU A 4 -12.32 -10.10 1.00
CA LEU A 4 -11.85 -8.80 1.50
C LEU A 4 -11.52 -8.82 3.00
N PHE A 5 -12.26 -9.53 3.85
CA PHE A 5 -11.97 -9.55 5.30
C PHE A 5 -12.49 -10.80 6.00
N GLU A 6 -11.65 -11.82 6.16
CA GLU A 6 -11.74 -12.65 7.35
C GLU A 6 -10.80 -12.05 8.41
N ALA A 7 -11.36 -11.69 9.56
CA ALA A 7 -10.57 -11.19 10.68
C ALA A 7 -9.56 -12.28 11.10
N PRO A 8 -8.30 -11.91 11.43
CA PRO A 8 -7.37 -12.89 11.97
C PRO A 8 -7.96 -13.48 13.26
N VAL A 9 -7.94 -14.83 13.37
CA VAL A 9 -8.29 -15.52 14.62
C VAL A 9 -7.23 -15.16 15.66
N LEU A 10 -7.53 -14.18 16.51
CA LEU A 10 -6.64 -13.75 17.58
C LEU A 10 -7.14 -14.30 18.93
N ILE A 11 -6.22 -15.01 19.59
CA ILE A 11 -6.36 -15.59 20.92
C ILE A 11 -6.67 -14.47 21.93
N PRO A 12 -7.70 -14.59 22.79
CA PRO A 12 -8.10 -13.52 23.69
C PRO A 12 -7.00 -13.18 24.72
N PRO A 13 -6.75 -11.90 25.02
CA PRO A 13 -5.83 -11.52 26.08
C PRO A 13 -6.44 -11.83 27.46
N THR A 14 -5.64 -12.40 28.35
CA THR A 14 -6.02 -12.84 29.70
C THR A 14 -6.16 -11.71 30.73
N THR A 15 -6.21 -10.44 30.33
CA THR A 15 -6.07 -9.32 31.28
C THR A 15 -7.26 -8.36 31.26
N THR A 16 -7.88 -8.19 32.44
CA THR A 16 -8.98 -7.27 32.72
C THR A 16 -8.56 -5.82 32.52
N SER A 17 -9.28 -5.07 31.68
CA SER A 17 -9.05 -3.64 31.44
C SER A 17 -10.27 -2.82 31.93
N TYR A 18 -10.03 -1.64 32.51
CA TYR A 18 -11.06 -0.73 33.02
C TYR A 18 -11.27 0.46 32.06
N LEU A 19 -12.51 0.88 31.83
CA LEU A 19 -12.84 2.10 31.10
C LEU A 19 -13.55 3.09 32.03
N TYR A 20 -13.14 4.36 32.02
CA TYR A 20 -13.84 5.45 32.71
C TYR A 20 -14.69 6.20 31.67
N ILE A 21 -16.02 6.24 31.89
CA ILE A 21 -16.94 7.04 31.06
C ILE A 21 -17.28 8.30 31.85
N VAL A 22 -17.10 9.47 31.22
CA VAL A 22 -17.51 10.76 31.76
C VAL A 22 -18.88 11.09 31.19
N GLU A 23 -19.94 10.97 31.98
CA GLU A 23 -21.28 11.40 31.60
C GLU A 23 -21.44 12.89 32.00
N THR A 24 -21.56 13.79 31.03
CA THR A 24 -21.82 15.22 31.30
C THR A 24 -23.31 15.44 31.42
N THR A 25 -23.84 15.38 32.63
CA THR A 25 -25.19 15.86 32.94
C THR A 25 -25.04 17.15 33.75
N ASN A 26 -25.35 18.30 33.12
CA ASN A 26 -25.51 19.65 33.69
C ASN A 26 -24.33 20.64 33.48
N PRO A 27 -24.57 21.95 33.16
CA PRO A 27 -23.53 22.95 32.90
C PRO A 27 -22.79 23.47 34.15
N SER A 28 -23.13 22.98 35.34
CA SER A 28 -22.53 23.42 36.60
C SER A 28 -21.37 22.51 37.02
N HIS A 29 -20.31 22.42 36.21
CA HIS A 29 -18.93 21.98 36.57
C HIS A 29 -18.71 20.84 37.62
N GLU A 30 -19.67 19.94 37.86
CA GLU A 30 -19.50 18.77 38.72
C GLU A 30 -19.33 17.52 37.86
N TYR A 31 -18.12 16.95 37.86
CA TYR A 31 -17.83 15.70 37.18
C TYR A 31 -18.22 14.53 38.09
N HIS A 32 -19.39 13.92 37.85
CA HIS A 32 -19.75 12.65 38.48
C HIS A 32 -19.11 11.49 37.71
N TYR A 33 -18.10 10.85 38.31
CA TYR A 33 -17.53 9.60 37.79
C TYR A 33 -18.43 8.42 38.17
N SER A 34 -19.27 7.97 37.24
CA SER A 34 -20.04 6.73 37.42
C SER A 34 -19.23 5.53 36.94
N ARG A 35 -18.97 4.58 37.86
CA ARG A 35 -18.20 3.37 37.57
C ARG A 35 -19.14 2.27 37.07
N ARG A 36 -19.34 2.17 35.75
CA ARG A 36 -20.07 1.02 35.18
C ARG A 36 -19.12 -0.14 34.95
N PHE A 37 -19.41 -1.28 35.58
CA PHE A 37 -18.77 -2.56 35.27
C PHE A 37 -19.29 -3.08 33.93
N LEU A 38 -18.58 -2.78 32.85
CA LEU A 38 -18.72 -3.58 31.64
C LEU A 38 -17.78 -4.78 31.79
N SER A 39 -18.32 -6.00 31.62
CA SER A 39 -17.46 -7.17 31.63
C SER A 39 -16.41 -7.03 30.53
N THR A 40 -15.20 -7.51 30.78
CA THR A 40 -14.07 -7.43 29.84
C THR A 40 -14.48 -7.97 28.46
N ASN A 41 -15.33 -9.01 28.43
CA ASN A 41 -15.89 -9.58 27.21
C ASN A 41 -16.76 -8.61 26.42
N HIS A 42 -17.51 -7.72 27.07
CA HIS A 42 -18.37 -6.74 26.39
C HIS A 42 -17.55 -5.59 25.78
N LEU A 43 -16.51 -5.12 26.49
CA LEU A 43 -15.58 -4.10 25.98
C LEU A 43 -14.76 -4.63 24.80
N ILE A 44 -14.24 -5.84 24.93
CA ILE A 44 -13.49 -6.52 23.87
C ILE A 44 -14.38 -6.70 22.63
N ARG A 45 -15.63 -7.17 22.82
CA ARG A 45 -16.58 -7.36 21.72
C ARG A 45 -16.98 -6.05 21.04
N GLY A 46 -17.21 -4.98 21.81
CA GLY A 46 -17.49 -3.64 21.27
C GLY A 46 -16.32 -3.09 20.43
N TYR A 47 -15.09 -3.23 20.92
CA TYR A 47 -13.89 -2.83 20.19
C TYR A 47 -13.71 -3.62 18.88
N TYR A 48 -13.99 -4.94 18.90
CA TYR A 48 -13.92 -5.76 17.70
C TYR A 48 -14.93 -5.32 16.63
N TYR A 49 -16.19 -5.09 17.00
CA TYR A 49 -17.20 -4.63 16.04
C TYR A 49 -16.83 -3.29 15.43
N GLN A 50 -16.40 -2.33 16.25
CA GLN A 50 -16.02 -1.00 15.78
C GLN A 50 -14.82 -1.06 14.81
N ARG A 51 -13.85 -1.94 15.07
CA ARG A 51 -12.70 -2.14 14.17
C ARG A 51 -13.12 -2.80 12.86
N GLN A 52 -14.01 -3.79 12.90
CA GLN A 52 -14.51 -4.46 11.70
C GLN A 52 -15.33 -3.51 10.81
N GLU A 53 -16.19 -2.69 11.40
CA GLU A 53 -16.94 -1.66 10.68
C GLU A 53 -16.00 -0.63 10.04
N ALA A 54 -14.97 -0.18 10.75
CA ALA A 54 -13.99 0.75 10.22
C ALA A 54 -13.22 0.15 9.01
N CYS A 55 -12.82 -1.13 9.09
CA CYS A 55 -12.18 -1.83 7.97
C CYS A 55 -13.10 -1.93 6.74
N HIS A 56 -14.37 -2.29 6.94
CA HIS A 56 -15.35 -2.34 5.84
C HIS A 56 -15.60 -0.96 5.23
N ALA A 57 -15.72 0.08 6.06
CA ALA A 57 -15.89 1.45 5.60
C ALA A 57 -14.68 1.93 4.78
N ALA A 58 -13.46 1.66 5.26
CA ALA A 58 -12.23 2.01 4.56
C ALA A 58 -12.13 1.32 3.20
N ALA A 59 -12.39 0.01 3.13
CA ALA A 59 -12.38 -0.71 1.86
C ALA A 59 -13.40 -0.18 0.86
N ARG A 60 -14.60 0.18 1.32
CA ARG A 60 -15.61 0.81 0.46
C ARG A 60 -15.13 2.14 -0.10
N ILE A 61 -14.51 2.98 0.73
CA ILE A 61 -13.96 4.28 0.32
C ILE A 61 -12.83 4.09 -0.71
N ILE A 62 -11.91 3.16 -0.45
CA ILE A 62 -10.80 2.83 -1.35
C ILE A 62 -11.34 2.38 -2.71
N ARG A 63 -12.28 1.43 -2.74
CA ARG A 63 -12.88 0.94 -3.99
C ARG A 63 -13.57 2.06 -4.77
N GLN A 64 -14.39 2.86 -4.09
CA GLN A 64 -15.05 4.01 -4.74
C GLN A 64 -14.05 5.01 -5.33
N ALA A 65 -12.94 5.27 -4.64
CA ALA A 65 -11.90 6.16 -5.16
C ALA A 65 -11.27 5.59 -6.44
N PHE A 66 -10.97 4.29 -6.49
CA PHE A 66 -10.46 3.65 -7.70
C PHE A 66 -11.50 3.59 -8.82
N ASP A 67 -12.78 3.34 -8.53
CA ASP A 67 -13.84 3.34 -9.55
C ASP A 67 -13.94 4.71 -10.26
N ILE A 68 -13.87 5.81 -9.49
CA ILE A 68 -13.84 7.18 -10.03
C ILE A 68 -12.56 7.41 -10.87
N ALA A 69 -11.42 6.91 -10.40
CA ALA A 69 -10.15 7.04 -11.10
C ALA A 69 -10.11 6.24 -12.41
N ILE A 70 -10.71 5.04 -12.45
CA ILE A 70 -10.78 4.22 -13.68
C ILE A 70 -11.57 4.95 -14.78
N GLN A 71 -12.64 5.66 -14.42
CA GLN A 71 -13.47 6.40 -15.38
C GLN A 71 -12.73 7.55 -16.07
N ASN A 72 -11.77 8.18 -15.38
CA ASN A 72 -11.13 9.42 -15.84
C ASN A 72 -9.62 9.26 -16.12
N GLY A 73 -8.95 8.30 -15.50
CA GLY A 73 -7.50 8.12 -15.46
C GLY A 73 -6.91 7.34 -16.63
N LYS A 74 -7.66 7.22 -17.73
CA LYS A 74 -7.23 6.40 -18.87
C LYS A 74 -5.88 6.88 -19.43
N THR A 75 -5.76 8.19 -19.66
CA THR A 75 -4.56 8.86 -20.18
C THR A 75 -3.80 9.64 -19.12
N ASP A 76 -4.44 10.01 -18.02
CA ASP A 76 -3.86 10.84 -16.97
C ASP A 76 -3.72 10.05 -15.66
N GLU A 77 -2.47 9.78 -15.29
CA GLU A 77 -2.13 9.07 -14.06
C GLU A 77 -2.44 9.83 -12.78
N SER A 78 -2.64 11.15 -12.85
CA SER A 78 -2.93 11.99 -11.69
C SER A 78 -4.21 11.56 -10.97
N HIS A 79 -5.16 10.99 -11.70
CA HIS A 79 -6.39 10.42 -11.15
C HIS A 79 -6.16 9.23 -10.21
N PHE A 80 -5.04 8.52 -10.35
CA PHE A 80 -4.71 7.37 -9.49
C PHE A 80 -3.92 7.78 -8.23
N TYR A 81 -3.35 8.98 -8.17
CA TYR A 81 -2.54 9.42 -7.02
C TYR A 81 -3.35 9.45 -5.71
N GLY A 82 -4.57 9.99 -5.75
CA GLY A 82 -5.47 10.01 -4.59
C GLY A 82 -5.81 8.60 -4.08
N PRO A 83 -6.36 7.70 -4.92
CA PRO A 83 -6.65 6.32 -4.56
C PRO A 83 -5.44 5.56 -3.98
N TYR A 84 -4.27 5.66 -4.61
CA TYR A 84 -3.06 5.01 -4.07
C TYR A 84 -2.62 5.62 -2.74
N ASN A 85 -2.69 6.95 -2.57
CA ASN A 85 -2.36 7.57 -1.30
C ASN A 85 -3.27 7.09 -0.15
N ILE A 86 -4.58 6.98 -0.41
CA ILE A 86 -5.55 6.46 0.56
C ILE A 86 -5.24 4.99 0.88
N LEU A 87 -5.06 4.15 -0.14
CA LEU A 87 -4.75 2.73 0.00
C LEU A 87 -3.48 2.51 0.83
N LEU A 88 -2.38 3.19 0.46
CA LEU A 88 -1.10 3.05 1.16
C LEU A 88 -1.18 3.58 2.59
N SER A 89 -1.88 4.69 2.83
CA SER A 89 -2.06 5.23 4.19
C SER A 89 -2.91 4.31 5.08
N TYR A 90 -3.86 3.58 4.48
CA TYR A 90 -4.64 2.57 5.18
C TYR A 90 -3.79 1.33 5.52
N LEU A 91 -3.02 0.83 4.56
CA LEU A 91 -2.17 -0.36 4.73
C LEU A 91 -0.98 -0.12 5.65
N PHE A 92 -0.41 1.08 5.62
CA PHE A 92 0.73 1.51 6.40
C PHE A 92 0.36 2.69 7.31
N PRO A 93 -0.40 2.43 8.39
CA PRO A 93 -0.95 3.49 9.20
C PRO A 93 0.11 4.19 10.06
N LEU A 94 -0.11 5.49 10.29
CA LEU A 94 0.77 6.31 11.14
C LEU A 94 0.91 5.75 12.57
N GLY A 95 -0.15 5.11 13.09
CA GLY A 95 -0.11 4.47 14.41
C GLY A 95 0.92 3.33 14.52
N GLU A 96 1.34 2.76 13.38
CA GLU A 96 2.40 1.77 13.28
C GLU A 96 3.76 2.40 12.90
N LYS A 97 3.89 3.73 12.99
CA LYS A 97 5.10 4.51 12.67
C LYS A 97 5.52 4.47 11.20
N TYR A 98 4.55 4.22 10.31
CA TYR A 98 4.75 4.38 8.88
C TYR A 98 4.39 5.80 8.42
N VAL A 99 5.08 6.28 7.40
CA VAL A 99 4.78 7.55 6.73
C VAL A 99 4.80 7.33 5.22
N VAL A 100 3.69 7.68 4.56
CA VAL A 100 3.58 7.67 3.09
C VAL A 100 4.02 9.03 2.57
N VAL A 101 5.05 9.07 1.73
CA VAL A 101 5.64 10.29 1.19
C VAL A 101 5.51 10.28 -0.33
N PRO A 102 4.63 11.12 -0.94
CA PRO A 102 4.63 11.31 -2.37
C PRO A 102 5.90 12.06 -2.79
N GLN A 103 6.57 11.58 -3.82
CA GLN A 103 7.75 12.18 -4.41
C GLN A 103 7.53 12.37 -5.89
N CYS A 104 7.48 13.63 -6.32
CA CYS A 104 7.54 13.98 -7.74
C CYS A 104 9.00 14.16 -8.10
N LYS A 105 9.59 13.21 -8.82
CA LYS A 105 10.95 13.36 -9.36
C LYS A 105 10.88 13.66 -10.84
N LYS A 106 11.69 14.64 -11.26
CA LYS A 106 12.06 14.79 -12.67
C LYS A 106 12.98 13.63 -13.02
N PRO A 107 12.78 12.94 -14.16
CA PRO A 107 13.74 11.95 -14.65
C PRO A 107 15.13 12.58 -14.68
N THR A 108 16.11 11.89 -14.08
CA THR A 108 17.52 12.34 -14.06
C THR A 108 18.09 12.40 -15.48
N GLU A 109 17.55 11.59 -16.40
CA GLU A 109 17.82 11.66 -17.83
C GLU A 109 16.75 12.50 -18.54
N LEU A 110 17.18 13.58 -19.20
CA LEU A 110 16.41 14.49 -20.07
C LEU A 110 15.66 13.81 -21.24
N LYS A 111 15.63 12.47 -21.32
CA LYS A 111 15.03 11.70 -22.41
C LYS A 111 13.57 11.33 -22.18
N SER A 112 13.03 11.53 -20.98
CA SER A 112 11.62 11.31 -20.67
C SER A 112 11.00 12.62 -20.16
N ALA A 113 9.98 13.12 -20.87
CA ALA A 113 9.19 14.28 -20.43
C ALA A 113 8.19 13.93 -19.31
N ASP A 114 7.98 12.64 -19.05
CA ASP A 114 6.93 12.18 -18.14
C ASP A 114 7.42 12.23 -16.68
N PHE A 115 6.73 13.06 -15.90
CA PHE A 115 6.89 13.15 -14.45
C PHE A 115 6.12 11.99 -13.81
N THR A 116 6.83 10.98 -13.30
CA THR A 116 6.16 9.91 -12.55
C THR A 116 6.16 10.24 -11.06
N THR A 117 4.98 10.17 -10.43
CA THR A 117 4.87 10.27 -8.96
C THR A 117 5.19 8.92 -8.34
N THR A 118 6.17 8.89 -7.44
CA THR A 118 6.51 7.73 -6.62
C THR A 118 6.02 7.95 -5.20
N PHE A 119 5.26 7.01 -4.64
CA PHE A 119 4.96 6.96 -3.22
C PHE A 119 6.02 6.14 -2.51
N VAL A 120 6.71 6.71 -1.53
CA VAL A 120 7.64 5.97 -0.67
C VAL A 120 7.01 5.81 0.71
N VAL A 121 6.95 4.58 1.20
CA VAL A 121 6.52 4.27 2.55
C VAL A 121 7.76 4.08 3.41
N ASN A 122 7.93 4.96 4.38
CA ASN A 122 9.01 4.89 5.35
C ASN A 122 8.53 4.32 6.67
N HIS A 123 9.35 3.48 7.31
CA HIS A 123 9.19 3.05 8.70
C HIS A 123 10.40 3.55 9.49
N LYS A 124 10.17 4.35 10.54
CA LYS A 124 11.25 4.98 11.34
C LYS A 124 12.34 5.66 10.47
N HIS A 125 11.94 6.40 9.43
CA HIS A 125 12.82 7.10 8.48
C HIS A 125 13.50 6.22 7.41
N HIS A 126 13.32 4.90 7.41
CA HIS A 126 13.89 3.99 6.41
C HIS A 126 12.84 3.52 5.40
N PRO A 127 13.17 3.43 4.09
CA PRO A 127 12.25 2.89 3.10
C PRO A 127 11.87 1.43 3.41
N ALA A 128 10.57 1.17 3.46
CA ALA A 128 10.01 -0.18 3.66
C ALA A 128 9.26 -0.67 2.40
N PHE A 129 8.69 0.26 1.64
CA PHE A 129 7.97 -0.03 0.39
C PHE A 129 7.97 1.21 -0.51
N PHE A 130 7.78 1.04 -1.82
CA PHE A 130 7.45 2.16 -2.70
C PHE A 130 6.53 1.72 -3.87
N ALA A 131 5.79 2.67 -4.43
CA ALA A 131 4.96 2.44 -5.61
C ALA A 131 5.14 3.57 -6.63
N GLU A 132 5.33 3.21 -7.90
CA GLU A 132 5.33 4.15 -9.03
C GLU A 132 4.02 4.02 -9.79
N ILE A 133 3.34 5.15 -10.02
CA ILE A 133 2.00 5.17 -10.59
C ILE A 133 2.02 5.75 -12.00
N LYS A 134 1.47 5.01 -12.96
CA LYS A 134 1.25 5.42 -14.35
C LYS A 134 -0.22 5.25 -14.75
N SER A 135 -0.58 5.83 -15.89
CA SER A 135 -1.92 5.75 -16.47
C SER A 135 -2.26 4.31 -16.87
N SER A 136 -3.55 3.98 -17.01
CA SER A 136 -3.95 2.63 -17.42
C SER A 136 -3.64 2.34 -18.89
N GLU A 137 -3.62 3.34 -19.77
CA GLU A 137 -3.18 3.17 -21.16
C GLU A 137 -1.70 2.82 -21.31
N SER A 138 -0.87 3.14 -20.31
CA SER A 138 0.55 2.76 -20.33
C SER A 138 0.73 1.24 -20.49
N LEU A 139 -0.24 0.43 -20.07
CA LEU A 139 -0.18 -1.03 -20.23
C LEU A 139 -0.36 -1.48 -21.69
N GLN A 140 -1.00 -0.66 -22.53
CA GLN A 140 -1.22 -0.97 -23.95
C GLN A 140 0.02 -0.63 -24.80
N CYS A 141 0.96 0.16 -24.25
CA CYS A 141 2.20 0.51 -24.90
C CYS A 141 3.35 -0.35 -24.38
N ALA A 142 3.86 -1.25 -25.24
CA ALA A 142 4.95 -2.15 -24.85
C ALA A 142 6.23 -1.40 -24.41
N GLY A 143 6.50 -0.23 -25.01
CA GLY A 143 7.61 0.64 -24.62
C GLY A 143 7.43 1.22 -23.21
N SER A 144 6.21 1.54 -22.80
CA SER A 144 5.91 2.05 -21.45
C SER A 144 6.15 0.99 -20.38
N CYS A 145 5.88 -0.29 -20.67
CA CYS A 145 6.19 -1.41 -19.78
C CYS A 145 7.70 -1.61 -19.60
N GLU A 146 8.47 -1.57 -20.68
CA GLU A 146 9.95 -1.62 -20.59
C GLU A 146 10.49 -0.44 -19.77
N GLN A 147 10.01 0.77 -20.05
CA GLN A 147 10.43 1.97 -19.32
C GLN A 147 10.06 1.88 -17.84
N ALA A 148 8.88 1.35 -17.50
CA ALA A 148 8.46 1.13 -16.12
C ALA A 148 9.38 0.12 -15.40
N ASP A 149 9.79 -0.98 -16.05
CA ASP A 149 10.74 -1.94 -15.47
C ASP A 149 12.11 -1.29 -15.21
N LEU A 150 12.61 -0.46 -16.14
CA LEU A 150 13.85 0.28 -15.96
C LEU A 150 13.76 1.31 -14.83
N GLN A 151 12.66 2.07 -14.75
CA GLN A 151 12.42 3.05 -13.68
C GLN A 151 12.36 2.38 -12.30
N MET A 152 11.66 1.26 -12.17
CA MET A 152 11.66 0.47 -10.93
C MET A 152 13.06 0.05 -10.52
N ARG A 153 13.89 -0.45 -11.45
CA ARG A 153 15.27 -0.89 -11.18
C ARG A 153 16.16 0.25 -10.73
N GLU A 154 16.09 1.38 -11.41
CA GLU A 154 16.78 2.61 -11.01
C GLU A 154 16.35 3.01 -9.60
N ARG A 155 15.05 2.93 -9.30
CA ARG A 155 14.49 3.29 -8.01
C ARG A 155 14.97 2.38 -6.88
N PHE A 156 15.05 1.08 -7.11
CA PHE A 156 15.68 0.15 -6.18
C PHE A 156 17.14 0.50 -5.92
N GLY A 157 17.90 0.85 -6.96
CA GLY A 157 19.29 1.28 -6.82
C GLY A 157 19.45 2.51 -5.93
N HIS A 158 18.57 3.51 -6.10
CA HIS A 158 18.58 4.73 -5.29
C HIS A 158 18.20 4.52 -3.82
N LEU A 159 17.28 3.59 -3.53
CA LEU A 159 16.80 3.36 -2.17
C LEU A 159 17.66 2.35 -1.40
N PHE A 160 18.48 1.55 -2.09
CA PHE A 160 19.13 0.35 -1.54
C PHE A 160 19.94 0.60 -0.27
N GLU A 161 20.75 1.66 -0.23
CA GLU A 161 21.64 1.94 0.90
C GLU A 161 20.88 2.38 2.16
N ASP A 162 19.67 2.94 1.99
CA ASP A 162 18.84 3.44 3.10
C ASP A 162 17.92 2.37 3.70
N VAL A 163 17.83 1.18 3.09
CA VAL A 163 16.95 0.09 3.54
C VAL A 163 17.53 -0.69 4.70
N GLU A 164 16.75 -0.82 5.78
CA GLU A 164 17.13 -1.63 6.94
C GLU A 164 16.50 -3.03 6.98
N ILE A 165 15.37 -3.24 6.31
CA ILE A 165 14.71 -4.55 6.24
C ILE A 165 15.45 -5.52 5.30
N SER A 166 15.27 -6.83 5.50
CA SER A 166 15.96 -7.85 4.70
C SER A 166 15.54 -7.88 3.23
N THR A 167 14.34 -7.38 2.93
CA THR A 167 13.78 -7.37 1.58
C THR A 167 13.03 -6.07 1.35
N LEU A 168 13.44 -5.29 0.34
CA LEU A 168 12.67 -4.13 -0.12
C LEU A 168 11.65 -4.59 -1.17
N TYR A 169 10.40 -4.18 -0.99
CA TYR A 169 9.35 -4.37 -1.97
C TYR A 169 9.04 -3.07 -2.70
N GLY A 170 8.66 -3.19 -3.96
CA GLY A 170 8.19 -2.08 -4.78
C GLY A 170 7.07 -2.52 -5.72
N ALA A 171 6.17 -1.61 -6.07
CA ALA A 171 5.12 -1.87 -7.06
C ALA A 171 5.22 -0.89 -8.23
N SER A 172 5.17 -1.40 -9.46
CA SER A 172 4.88 -0.57 -10.63
C SER A 172 3.39 -0.70 -10.93
N ALA A 173 2.65 0.39 -10.87
CA ALA A 173 1.23 0.46 -11.12
C ALA A 173 0.91 1.11 -12.47
N MET A 174 0.02 0.48 -13.24
CA MET A 174 -0.59 1.02 -14.45
C MET A 174 -2.11 1.00 -14.26
N GLY A 175 -2.65 2.12 -13.80
CA GLY A 175 -3.99 2.15 -13.21
C GLY A 175 -4.09 1.25 -11.99
N THR A 176 -4.99 0.26 -12.01
CA THR A 176 -5.18 -0.71 -10.90
C THR A 176 -4.31 -1.96 -11.03
N LYS A 177 -3.71 -2.17 -12.20
CA LYS A 177 -2.85 -3.32 -12.46
C LYS A 177 -1.44 -3.05 -11.98
N ILE A 178 -0.87 -3.98 -11.22
CA ILE A 178 0.45 -3.83 -10.61
C ILE A 178 1.39 -4.97 -11.01
N CYS A 179 2.66 -4.64 -11.09
CA CYS A 179 3.76 -5.59 -11.07
C CYS A 179 4.51 -5.43 -9.75
N MET A 180 4.62 -6.52 -8.99
CA MET A 180 5.37 -6.53 -7.73
C MET A 180 6.84 -6.85 -7.97
N TYR A 181 7.70 -6.05 -7.36
CA TYR A 181 9.14 -6.21 -7.35
C TYR A 181 9.64 -6.50 -5.94
N LYS A 182 10.67 -7.33 -5.85
CA LYS A 182 11.30 -7.75 -4.61
C LYS A 182 12.82 -7.71 -4.76
N LEU A 183 13.48 -6.90 -3.93
CA LEU A 183 14.94 -6.86 -3.82
C LEU A 183 15.36 -7.52 -2.51
N ASP A 184 16.06 -8.64 -2.62
CA ASP A 184 16.70 -9.28 -1.48
C ASP A 184 18.01 -8.55 -1.16
N ARG A 185 18.16 -8.07 0.09
CA ARG A 185 19.30 -7.24 0.48
C ARG A 185 20.62 -8.02 0.51
N ALA A 186 20.58 -9.27 0.96
CA ALA A 186 21.77 -10.10 1.12
C ALA A 186 22.38 -10.51 -0.23
N SER A 187 21.55 -11.00 -1.15
CA SER A 187 21.98 -11.45 -2.48
C SER A 187 22.00 -10.34 -3.53
N ARG A 188 21.41 -9.17 -3.24
CA ARG A 188 21.18 -8.06 -4.17
C ARG A 188 20.39 -8.47 -5.42
N ARG A 189 19.60 -9.55 -5.31
CA ARG A 189 18.78 -10.06 -6.41
C ARG A 189 17.44 -9.36 -6.44
N LEU A 190 17.12 -8.79 -7.60
CA LEU A 190 15.84 -8.16 -7.90
C LEU A 190 14.99 -9.11 -8.76
N SER A 191 13.78 -9.41 -8.30
CA SER A 191 12.75 -10.09 -9.07
C SER A 191 11.56 -9.17 -9.33
N PRO A 192 10.88 -9.26 -10.48
CA PRO A 192 11.19 -10.13 -11.63
C PRO A 192 12.50 -9.76 -12.33
N THR A 193 13.00 -10.66 -13.17
CA THR A 193 14.22 -10.43 -13.96
C THR A 193 14.00 -9.32 -14.98
N LEU A 194 15.10 -8.63 -15.34
CA LEU A 194 15.12 -7.58 -16.36
C LEU A 194 14.46 -8.08 -17.65
N ILE A 195 13.62 -7.23 -18.24
CA ILE A 195 13.06 -7.52 -19.58
C ILE A 195 14.23 -7.37 -20.57
N PRO A 196 14.70 -8.45 -21.20
CA PRO A 196 15.81 -8.35 -22.13
C PRO A 196 15.35 -7.56 -23.36
N ARG A 197 16.16 -6.58 -23.77
CA ARG A 197 15.94 -5.89 -25.03
C ARG A 197 16.24 -6.85 -26.19
N ASN A 198 15.29 -7.04 -27.09
CA ASN A 198 15.55 -7.80 -28.31
C ASN A 198 16.24 -6.89 -29.33
N PRO A 199 17.49 -7.16 -29.75
CA PRO A 199 18.21 -6.30 -30.69
C PRO A 199 17.59 -6.27 -32.09
N ASN A 200 16.76 -7.27 -32.43
CA ASN A 200 16.14 -7.38 -33.76
C ASN A 200 14.80 -6.64 -33.88
N PHE A 201 14.23 -6.17 -32.77
CA PHE A 201 12.96 -5.43 -32.77
C PHE A 201 13.17 -4.03 -32.19
N ILE A 202 12.61 -3.03 -32.87
CA ILE A 202 12.58 -1.66 -32.37
C ILE A 202 11.65 -1.56 -31.16
N ILE A 203 10.56 -2.35 -31.16
CA ILE A 203 9.56 -2.39 -30.11
C ILE A 203 9.82 -3.62 -29.25
N ASN A 204 10.25 -3.41 -28.01
CA ASN A 204 10.44 -4.48 -27.04
C ASN A 204 9.07 -5.10 -26.69
N THR A 205 9.01 -6.42 -26.58
CA THR A 205 7.82 -7.16 -26.15
C THR A 205 7.93 -7.41 -24.66
N ALA A 206 7.81 -6.33 -23.87
CA ALA A 206 7.61 -6.47 -22.44
C ALA A 206 6.37 -7.37 -22.21
N PRO A 207 6.45 -8.41 -21.35
CA PRO A 207 5.32 -9.29 -21.15
C PRO A 207 4.18 -8.50 -20.52
N ILE A 208 3.05 -8.32 -21.23
CA ILE A 208 1.87 -7.62 -20.69
C ILE A 208 1.37 -8.29 -19.41
N ASN A 209 1.53 -9.63 -19.33
CA ASN A 209 1.21 -10.42 -18.15
C ASN A 209 2.11 -10.13 -16.93
N ARG A 210 3.10 -9.24 -17.03
CA ARG A 210 3.87 -8.78 -15.87
C ARG A 210 3.06 -7.86 -14.95
N TRP A 211 2.11 -7.11 -15.52
CA TRP A 211 1.13 -6.32 -14.78
C TRP A 211 -0.25 -7.00 -14.84
N ASP A 212 -0.30 -8.27 -14.46
CA ASP A 212 -1.54 -9.06 -14.46
C ASP A 212 -2.33 -8.91 -13.16
N LEU A 213 -1.65 -8.67 -12.04
CA LEU A 213 -2.26 -8.52 -10.73
C LEU A 213 -3.07 -7.23 -10.64
N ASP A 214 -4.40 -7.34 -10.49
CA ASP A 214 -5.30 -6.20 -10.37
C ASP A 214 -5.77 -6.06 -8.92
N ILE A 215 -5.35 -4.98 -8.25
CA ILE A 215 -5.62 -4.76 -6.82
C ILE A 215 -7.11 -4.60 -6.48
N MET A 216 -7.96 -4.41 -7.49
CA MET A 216 -9.40 -4.31 -7.32
C MET A 216 -10.10 -5.68 -7.32
N THR A 217 -9.42 -6.75 -7.73
CA THR A 217 -9.94 -8.12 -7.63
C THR A 217 -9.61 -8.70 -6.25
N PRO A 218 -10.40 -9.68 -5.77
CA PRO A 218 -10.11 -10.37 -4.51
C PRO A 218 -8.70 -10.96 -4.46
N GLU A 219 -8.24 -11.55 -5.56
CA GLU A 219 -6.92 -12.19 -5.67
C GLU A 219 -5.79 -11.16 -5.60
N GLY A 220 -5.91 -10.05 -6.35
CA GLY A 220 -4.89 -9.01 -6.33
C GLY A 220 -4.80 -8.29 -4.99
N GLU A 221 -5.93 -8.09 -4.34
CA GLU A 221 -5.98 -7.55 -2.99
C GLU A 221 -5.31 -8.48 -1.97
N GLU A 222 -5.62 -9.78 -2.02
CA GLU A 222 -5.05 -10.77 -1.11
C GLU A 222 -3.52 -10.83 -1.25
N GLU A 223 -3.02 -10.90 -2.48
CA GLU A 223 -1.58 -10.91 -2.77
C GLU A 223 -0.88 -9.62 -2.31
N PHE A 224 -1.49 -8.46 -2.55
CA PHE A 224 -0.93 -7.20 -2.10
C PHE A 224 -0.90 -7.12 -0.56
N CYS A 225 -1.96 -7.57 0.11
CA CYS A 225 -2.02 -7.64 1.56
C CYS A 225 -0.97 -8.60 2.14
N LYS A 226 -0.73 -9.76 1.52
CA LYS A 226 0.34 -10.69 1.95
C LYS A 226 1.71 -10.00 1.96
N VAL A 227 2.03 -9.24 0.92
CA VAL A 227 3.27 -8.47 0.84
C VAL A 227 3.34 -7.43 1.96
N VAL A 228 2.27 -6.68 2.21
CA VAL A 228 2.21 -5.70 3.31
C VAL A 228 2.47 -6.37 4.66
N GLN A 229 1.86 -7.53 4.93
CA GLN A 229 2.10 -8.25 6.18
C GLN A 229 3.54 -8.75 6.33
N GLU A 230 4.17 -9.20 5.23
CA GLU A 230 5.58 -9.56 5.23
C GLU A 230 6.47 -8.35 5.56
N ILE A 231 6.20 -7.19 4.94
CA ILE A 231 6.91 -5.94 5.23
C ILE A 231 6.78 -5.58 6.71
N LYS A 232 5.56 -5.58 7.25
CA LYS A 232 5.31 -5.30 8.67
C LYS A 232 6.08 -6.24 9.59
N LYS A 233 6.05 -7.54 9.29
CA LYS A 233 6.80 -8.56 10.06
C LYS A 233 8.31 -8.31 10.06
N MET A 234 8.88 -7.86 8.93
CA MET A 234 10.29 -7.48 8.86
C MET A 234 10.57 -6.17 9.63
N SER A 235 9.73 -5.16 9.46
CA SER A 235 9.86 -3.86 10.13
C SER A 235 9.77 -3.94 11.65
N CYS A 236 8.99 -4.88 12.21
CA CYS A 236 8.91 -5.09 13.67
C CYS A 236 10.24 -5.57 14.30
N ARG A 237 11.22 -5.99 13.50
CA ARG A 237 12.53 -6.46 13.98
C ARG A 237 13.57 -5.33 14.06
N LEU A 238 13.22 -4.13 13.58
CA LEU A 238 13.98 -2.89 13.68
C LEU A 238 13.55 -2.11 14.92
#